data_AF-A0A537U0P1-F1
#
_entry.id   AF-A0A537U0P1-F1
#
_cell.length_a   1.000
_cell.length_b   1.000
_cell.length_c   1.000
_cell.angle_alpha   90.00
_cell.angle_beta   90.00
_cell.angle_gamma   90.00
#
_symmetry.space_group_name_H-M   'P 1'
#
loop_
_entity.id
_entity.type
_entity.pdbx_description
1 polymer ?
#
loop_
_entity_poly.entity_id
_entity_poly.type
_entity_poly.pdbx_seq_one_letter_code
_entity_poly.pdbx_strand_id
1 'polypeptide(L)' 'MLITPYLDGFNVDPETKQVLGVAVEMTRVSLGLADDFANGIIAKRVIELAKAGERDPGRLCEGAIEKLRGHLYGD' A
#
# COMPACT_ATOMS: atom_id res chain seq x y z
N MET A 1 -9.76 2.45 6.22
CA MET A 1 -9.43 3.56 5.28
C MET A 1 -9.99 3.33 3.86
N LEU A 2 -10.41 4.36 3.10
CA LEU A 2 -10.88 4.22 1.71
C LEU A 2 -9.69 4.25 0.73
N ILE A 3 -9.32 3.12 0.13
CA ILE A 3 -8.29 3.06 -0.92
C ILE A 3 -8.81 3.50 -2.31
N THR A 4 -10.12 3.64 -2.44
CA THR A 4 -10.82 3.97 -3.68
C THR A 4 -10.23 5.15 -4.47
N PRO A 5 -9.84 6.30 -3.88
CA PRO A 5 -9.25 7.40 -4.65
C PRO A 5 -7.87 7.08 -5.24
N TYR A 6 -7.16 6.08 -4.71
CA TYR A 6 -5.82 5.72 -5.17
C TYR A 6 -5.81 4.61 -6.23
N LEU A 7 -6.96 3.96 -6.46
CA LEU A 7 -7.05 2.87 -7.41
C LEU A 7 -6.89 3.32 -8.86
N ASP A 8 -7.02 4.61 -9.21
CA ASP A 8 -6.74 5.16 -10.55
C ASP A 8 -7.24 4.28 -11.72
N GLY A 9 -8.50 3.84 -11.65
CA GLY A 9 -9.09 2.96 -12.68
C GLY A 9 -8.69 1.49 -12.63
N PHE A 10 -7.90 1.07 -11.64
CA PHE A 10 -7.59 -0.33 -11.35
C PHE A 10 -8.85 -1.03 -10.82
N ASN A 11 -9.56 -1.67 -11.76
CA ASN A 11 -10.80 -2.40 -11.48
C ASN A 11 -10.47 -3.74 -10.81
N VAL A 12 -10.31 -3.69 -9.49
CA VAL A 12 -10.09 -4.86 -8.65
C VAL A 12 -11.42 -5.35 -8.08
N ASP A 13 -11.56 -6.67 -8.02
CA ASP A 13 -12.65 -7.33 -7.30
C ASP A 13 -12.72 -6.86 -5.83
N PRO A 14 -13.92 -6.89 -5.22
CA PRO A 14 -14.15 -6.37 -3.88
C PRO A 14 -13.28 -7.06 -2.81
N GLU A 15 -12.90 -8.32 -3.01
CA GLU A 15 -11.96 -9.05 -2.16
C GLU A 15 -10.56 -8.43 -2.23
N THR A 16 -10.00 -8.26 -3.44
CA THR A 16 -8.71 -7.59 -3.63
C THR A 16 -8.74 -6.16 -3.09
N LYS A 17 -9.85 -5.44 -3.24
CA LYS A 17 -10.00 -4.09 -2.67
C LYS A 17 -9.89 -4.07 -1.14
N GLN A 18 -10.45 -5.08 -0.46
CA GLN A 18 -10.31 -5.23 0.98
C GLN A 18 -8.87 -5.52 1.37
N VAL A 19 -8.23 -6.49 0.71
CA VAL A 19 -6.82 -6.85 0.94
C VAL A 19 -5.91 -5.64 0.83
N LEU A 20 -6.06 -4.83 -0.23
CA LEU A 20 -5.29 -3.62 -0.42
C LEU A 20 -5.53 -2.59 0.70
N GLY A 21 -6.78 -2.41 1.11
CA GLY A 21 -7.14 -1.51 2.22
C GLY A 21 -6.46 -1.92 3.52
N VAL A 22 -6.44 -3.21 3.84
CA VAL A 22 -5.78 -3.75 5.04
C VAL A 22 -4.25 -3.58 4.94
N ALA A 23 -3.66 -3.88 3.78
CA ALA A 23 -2.21 -3.72 3.58
C ALA A 23 -1.75 -2.26 3.76
N VAL A 24 -2.54 -1.28 3.27
CA VAL A 24 -2.26 0.15 3.47
C VAL A 24 -2.33 0.53 4.95
N GLU A 25 -3.34 0.06 5.68
CA GLU A 25 -3.51 0.37 7.09
C GLU A 25 -2.41 -0.27 7.95
N MET A 26 -2.05 -1.51 7.67
CA MET A 26 -0.90 -2.18 8.31
C MET A 26 0.40 -1.44 8.03
N THR A 27 0.63 -1.01 6.78
CA THR A 27 1.84 -0.26 6.42
C THR A 27 1.91 1.07 7.17
N ARG A 28 0.80 1.80 7.29
CA ARG A 28 0.70 3.06 8.04
C ARG A 28 1.04 2.86 9.51
N VAL A 29 0.47 1.82 10.13
CA VAL A 29 0.74 1.46 11.53
C VAL A 29 2.20 1.08 11.74
N SER A 30 2.77 0.24 10.87
CA SER A 30 4.17 -0.20 10.95
C SER A 30 5.19 0.92 10.75
N LEU A 31 4.84 1.97 10.01
CA LEU A 31 5.68 3.15 9.82
C LEU A 31 5.47 4.22 10.91
N GLY A 32 4.48 4.05 11.79
CA GLY A 32 4.15 5.04 12.82
C GLY A 32 3.65 6.37 12.26
N LEU A 33 3.16 6.38 11.00
CA LEU A 33 2.79 7.61 10.31
C LEU A 33 1.34 7.99 10.68
N ALA A 34 1.22 9.00 11.56
CA ALA A 34 -0.06 9.57 11.93
C ALA A 34 -0.68 10.40 10.79
N ASP A 35 0.11 10.82 9.81
CA ASP A 35 -0.31 11.81 8.81
C ASP A 35 -0.93 11.20 7.55
N ASP A 36 -2.04 11.77 7.09
CA ASP A 36 -2.77 11.34 5.90
C ASP A 36 -2.02 11.65 4.60
N PHE A 37 -0.97 12.47 4.63
CA PHE A 37 -0.14 12.72 3.46
C PHE A 37 0.64 11.48 2.99
N ALA A 38 1.07 10.64 3.94
CA ALA A 38 1.79 9.39 3.64
C ALA A 38 0.90 8.33 2.99
N ASN A 39 -0.42 8.43 3.19
CA ASN A 39 -1.39 7.45 2.72
C ASN A 39 -1.38 7.28 1.20
N GLY A 40 -1.21 8.37 0.45
CA GLY A 40 -1.16 8.31 -1.01
C GLY A 40 0.07 7.57 -1.52
N ILE A 41 1.22 7.79 -0.89
CA ILE A 41 2.47 7.11 -1.26
C ILE A 41 2.38 5.63 -0.90
N ILE A 42 1.87 5.30 0.29
CA ILE A 42 1.65 3.91 0.74
C ILE A 42 0.69 3.19 -0.21
N ALA A 43 -0.48 3.77 -0.48
CA ALA A 43 -1.48 3.17 -1.37
C ALA A 43 -0.92 2.93 -2.78
N LYS A 44 -0.17 3.89 -3.33
CA LYS A 44 0.48 3.71 -4.63
C LYS A 44 1.46 2.53 -4.61
N ARG A 45 2.29 2.37 -3.58
CA ARG A 45 3.25 1.25 -3.50
C ARG A 45 2.54 -0.10 -3.36
N VAL A 46 1.52 -0.18 -2.52
CA VAL A 46 0.71 -1.39 -2.33
C VAL A 46 0.00 -1.80 -3.63
N ILE A 47 -0.58 -0.84 -4.36
CA ILE A 47 -1.24 -1.11 -5.65
C ILE A 47 -0.25 -1.60 -6.72
N GLU A 48 0.95 -1.03 -6.79
CA GLU A 48 1.97 -1.47 -7.74
C GLU A 48 2.44 -2.91 -7.48
N LEU A 49 2.56 -3.31 -6.21
CA LEU A 49 2.85 -4.70 -5.84
C LEU A 49 1.69 -5.64 -6.23
N ALA A 50 0.45 -5.19 -6.03
CA ALA A 50 -0.71 -5.98 -6.43
C ALA A 50 -0.87 -6.11 -7.95
N LYS A 51 -0.51 -5.08 -8.71
CA LYS A 51 -0.41 -5.15 -10.18
C LYS A 51 0.65 -6.15 -10.64
N ALA A 52 1.72 -6.34 -9.87
CA ALA A 52 2.74 -7.34 -10.13
C ALA A 52 2.27 -8.78 -9.82
N GLY A 53 1.06 -8.95 -9.27
CA GLY A 53 0.45 -10.25 -8.99
C GLY A 53 0.45 -10.65 -7.52
N GLU A 54 1.04 -9.84 -6.63
CA GLU A 54 1.02 -10.09 -5.19
C GLU A 54 -0.38 -9.85 -4.62
N ARG A 55 -0.90 -10.80 -3.85
CA ARG A 55 -2.24 -10.71 -3.24
C ARG A 55 -2.22 -10.96 -1.75
N ASP A 56 -1.07 -11.31 -1.18
CA ASP A 56 -0.96 -11.48 0.26
C ASP A 56 -0.84 -10.11 0.96
N PRO A 57 -1.73 -9.76 1.89
CA PRO A 57 -1.71 -8.44 2.54
C PRO A 57 -0.45 -8.21 3.38
N GLY A 58 0.16 -9.27 3.93
CA GLY A 58 1.41 -9.20 4.67
C GLY A 58 2.58 -8.86 3.76
N ARG A 59 2.71 -9.55 2.63
CA ARG A 59 3.75 -9.29 1.61
C ARG A 59 3.58 -7.93 0.95
N LEU A 60 2.34 -7.51 0.68
CA LEU A 60 2.04 -6.17 0.19
C LEU A 60 2.49 -5.09 1.18
N CYS A 61 2.26 -5.32 2.47
CA CYS A 61 2.69 -4.42 3.54
C CYS A 61 4.22 -4.36 3.65
N GLU A 62 4.88 -5.52 3.78
CA GLU A 62 6.33 -5.62 3.89
C GLU A 62 7.04 -4.99 2.68
N GLY A 63 6.63 -5.36 1.46
CA GLY A 63 7.20 -4.81 0.24
C GLY A 63 6.96 -3.29 0.10
N ALA A 64 5.83 -2.78 0.58
CA ALA A 64 5.57 -1.34 0.60
C ALA A 64 6.49 -0.62 1.59
N ILE A 65 6.68 -1.18 2.80
CA ILE A 65 7.60 -0.67 3.82
C ILE A 65 9.04 -0.67 3.30
N GLU A 66 9.49 -1.78 2.69
CA GLU A 66 10.83 -1.88 2.13
C GLU A 66 11.07 -0.85 1.02
N LYS A 67 10.14 -0.68 0.08
CA LYS A 67 10.25 0.36 -0.95
C LYS A 67 10.28 1.77 -0.37
N LEU A 68 9.51 2.03 0.69
CA LEU A 68 9.49 3.33 1.36
C LEU A 68 10.79 3.59 2.12
N ARG A 69 11.32 2.58 2.82
CA ARG A 69 12.61 2.66 3.53
C ARG A 69 13.80 2.76 2.58
N GLY A 70 13.79 2.05 1.45
CA GLY A 70 14.83 2.14 0.43
C GLY A 70 14.96 3.55 -0.17
N HIS A 71 13.85 4.30 -0.25
CA HIS A 71 13.84 5.71 -0.68
C HIS A 71 14.44 6.68 0.36
N LEU A 72 14.62 6.26 1.61
CA LEU A 72 15.23 7.05 2.69
C LEU A 72 16.73 6.78 2.86
N TYR A 73 17.26 5.71 2.28
CA TYR A 73 18.67 5.29 2.40
C TYR A 73 19.44 5.26 1.06
N GLY A 74 18.82 5.76 -0.02
CA GLY A 74 19.43 5.80 -1.34
C GLY A 74 19.32 7.18 -1.99
N ASP A 75 20.24 8.07 -1.62
CA ASP A 75 20.90 9.03 -2.52
C ASP A 75 22.39 9.08 -2.14
#